data_AF-X0VXA3-F1
#
_entry.id   AF-X0VXA3-F1
#
_cell.length_a   1.000
_cell.length_b   1.000
_cell.length_c   1.000
_cell.angle_alpha   90.00
_cell.angle_beta   90.00
_cell.angle_gamma   90.00
#
_symmetry.space_group_name_H-M   'P 1'
#
loop_
_entity.id
_entity.type
_entity.pdbx_description
1 polymer ?
#
loop_
_entity_poly.entity_id
_entity_poly.type
_entity_poly.pdbx_seq_one_letter_code
_entity_poly.pdbx_strand_id
1 'polypeptide(L)'
;IEIAAAADGKLSPVLAAGRRALKNIEEVIRRRDALAETITSLEEERIEAAAGLDAAQAALTEWQEQWAAVAAGVGCDPSATTVEVQARIGSLDTLFATHDELSELESRIAGIRDRAKRFADDVTAAVSAVAQDLAGQDPAPAAVELNDRLSRAREDATRLDGLREQEVDATQGLQKAQSVRENTEARLKDLCALAGVAGIVDLADAEARSEQFGKANDNLASCDDELRKLFGAEQLKASIAEAKRCNPEDLEIERALLQR
;
A
#
# COMPACT_ATOMS: atom_id res chain seq x y z
N ILE A 1 -142.81 22.30 -32.86
CA ILE A 1 -141.51 21.93 -32.26
C ILE A 1 -140.32 22.29 -33.18
N GLU A 2 -140.52 22.99 -34.31
CA GLU A 2 -139.45 23.22 -35.31
C GLU A 2 -138.76 24.60 -35.29
N ILE A 3 -139.06 25.49 -34.34
CA ILE A 3 -138.44 26.82 -34.28
C ILE A 3 -137.17 26.83 -33.39
N ALA A 4 -137.00 25.81 -32.53
CA ALA A 4 -135.79 25.68 -31.70
C ALA A 4 -134.56 25.24 -32.50
N ALA A 5 -134.73 24.51 -33.61
CA ALA A 5 -133.62 23.95 -34.40
C ALA A 5 -132.95 24.97 -35.35
N ALA A 6 -133.69 25.97 -35.86
CA ALA A 6 -133.17 26.92 -36.85
C ALA A 6 -132.32 28.06 -36.24
N ALA A 7 -132.55 28.39 -34.96
CA ALA A 7 -131.70 29.33 -34.22
C ALA A 7 -130.35 28.69 -33.83
N ASP A 8 -130.36 27.36 -33.60
CA ASP A 8 -129.19 26.58 -33.20
C ASP A 8 -128.12 26.53 -34.31
N GLY A 9 -128.54 26.49 -35.59
CA GLY A 9 -127.65 26.47 -36.74
C GLY A 9 -126.90 27.79 -37.03
N LYS A 10 -127.46 28.94 -36.66
CA LYS A 10 -126.85 30.27 -36.90
C LYS A 10 -125.94 30.75 -35.75
N LEU A 11 -126.19 30.30 -34.53
CA LEU A 11 -125.38 30.63 -33.35
C LEU A 11 -124.14 29.72 -33.20
N SER A 12 -124.22 28.48 -33.68
CA SER A 12 -123.12 27.51 -33.66
C SER A 12 -121.80 28.00 -34.29
N PRO A 13 -121.76 28.61 -35.49
CA PRO A 13 -120.51 29.08 -36.09
C PRO A 13 -119.87 30.26 -35.33
N VAL A 14 -120.68 31.15 -34.73
CA VAL A 14 -120.19 32.27 -33.90
C VAL A 14 -119.63 31.74 -32.58
N LEU A 15 -120.30 30.78 -31.94
CA LEU A 15 -119.78 30.11 -30.74
C LEU A 15 -118.50 29.30 -31.04
N ALA A 16 -118.39 28.67 -32.22
CA ALA A 16 -117.18 27.99 -32.65
C ALA A 16 -116.03 28.96 -32.95
N ALA A 17 -116.31 30.15 -33.48
CA ALA A 17 -115.32 31.21 -33.64
C ALA A 17 -114.86 31.78 -32.29
N GLY A 18 -115.80 32.05 -31.37
CA GLY A 18 -115.51 32.51 -30.00
C GLY A 18 -114.69 31.50 -29.21
N ARG A 19 -115.01 30.20 -29.30
CA ARG A 19 -114.21 29.12 -28.67
C ARG A 19 -112.80 29.02 -29.26
N ARG A 20 -112.63 29.20 -30.57
CA ARG A 20 -111.30 29.24 -31.19
C ARG A 20 -110.50 30.46 -30.76
N ALA A 21 -111.14 31.62 -30.67
CA ALA A 21 -110.51 32.84 -30.16
C ALA A 21 -110.08 32.67 -28.69
N LEU A 22 -110.94 32.10 -27.84
CA LEU A 22 -110.61 31.81 -26.44
C LEU A 22 -109.42 30.85 -26.33
N LYS A 23 -109.43 29.75 -27.09
CA LYS A 23 -108.31 28.80 -27.12
C LYS A 23 -107.00 29.47 -27.55
N ASN A 24 -107.04 30.32 -28.58
CA ASN A 24 -105.87 31.08 -29.01
C ASN A 24 -105.40 32.06 -27.93
N ILE A 25 -106.31 32.75 -27.24
CA ILE A 25 -105.97 33.66 -26.14
C ILE A 25 -105.33 32.88 -24.98
N GLU A 26 -105.87 31.71 -24.61
CA GLU A 26 -105.28 30.84 -23.60
C GLU A 26 -103.88 30.34 -23.99
N GLU A 27 -103.66 29.95 -25.25
CA GLU A 27 -102.35 29.55 -25.77
C GLU A 27 -101.35 30.71 -25.74
N VAL A 28 -101.77 31.92 -26.10
CA VAL A 28 -100.93 33.13 -26.03
C VAL A 28 -100.58 33.47 -24.58
N ILE A 29 -101.54 33.38 -23.64
CA ILE A 29 -101.29 33.61 -22.22
C ILE A 29 -100.28 32.59 -21.68
N ARG A 30 -100.47 31.28 -21.94
CA ARG A 30 -99.50 30.26 -21.53
C ARG A 30 -98.11 30.49 -22.09
N ARG A 31 -98.01 30.88 -23.37
CA ARG A 31 -96.72 31.17 -24.01
C ARG A 31 -96.06 32.41 -23.41
N ARG A 32 -96.84 33.44 -23.09
CA ARG A 32 -96.35 34.63 -22.39
C ARG A 32 -95.82 34.27 -21.01
N ASP A 33 -96.56 33.47 -20.24
CA ASP A 33 -96.18 33.10 -18.88
C ASP A 33 -94.91 32.22 -18.87
N ALA A 34 -94.81 31.25 -19.79
CA ALA A 34 -93.60 30.44 -19.96
C ALA A 34 -92.37 31.28 -20.38
N LEU A 35 -92.56 32.26 -21.26
CA LEU A 35 -91.49 33.19 -21.64
C LEU A 35 -91.08 34.10 -20.47
N ALA A 36 -92.04 34.55 -19.65
CA ALA A 36 -91.75 35.38 -18.47
C ALA A 36 -90.96 34.61 -17.41
N GLU A 37 -91.31 33.33 -17.18
CA GLU A 37 -90.54 32.43 -16.30
C GLU A 37 -89.13 32.20 -16.85
N THR A 38 -88.99 31.97 -18.16
CA THR A 38 -87.68 31.82 -18.81
C THR A 38 -86.84 33.09 -18.70
N ILE A 39 -87.43 34.28 -18.89
CA ILE A 39 -86.73 35.57 -18.73
C ILE A 39 -86.23 35.71 -17.29
N THR A 40 -87.07 35.41 -16.31
CA THR A 40 -86.71 35.51 -14.88
C THR A 40 -85.54 34.58 -14.56
N SER A 41 -85.60 33.31 -14.99
CA SER A 41 -84.52 32.34 -14.81
C SER A 41 -83.21 32.79 -15.47
N LEU A 42 -83.26 33.30 -16.70
CA LEU A 42 -82.08 33.79 -17.41
C LEU A 42 -81.51 35.07 -16.78
N GLU A 43 -82.35 35.92 -16.21
CA GLU A 43 -81.92 37.11 -15.48
C GLU A 43 -81.19 36.73 -14.18
N GLU A 44 -81.71 35.74 -13.44
CA GLU A 44 -81.04 35.18 -12.26
C GLU A 44 -79.69 34.55 -12.62
N GLU A 45 -79.64 33.71 -13.66
CA GLU A 45 -78.39 33.12 -14.17
C GLU A 45 -77.38 34.20 -14.61
N ARG A 46 -77.84 35.27 -15.26
CA ARG A 46 -76.97 36.39 -15.67
C ARG A 46 -76.38 37.12 -14.47
N ILE A 47 -77.18 37.35 -13.42
CA ILE A 47 -76.73 38.02 -12.20
C ILE A 47 -75.69 37.15 -11.48
N GLU A 48 -75.93 35.85 -11.35
CA GLU A 48 -74.98 34.92 -10.74
C GLU A 48 -73.67 34.83 -11.52
N ALA A 49 -73.74 34.69 -12.85
CA ALA A 49 -72.56 34.66 -13.70
C ALA A 49 -71.76 35.97 -13.65
N ALA A 50 -72.44 37.13 -13.58
CA ALA A 50 -71.77 38.42 -13.43
C ALA A 50 -71.05 38.54 -12.09
N ALA A 51 -71.71 38.14 -10.98
CA ALA A 51 -71.08 38.12 -9.67
C ALA A 51 -69.87 37.16 -9.62
N GLY A 52 -69.96 36.01 -10.28
CA GLY A 52 -68.85 35.06 -10.43
C GLY A 52 -67.67 35.62 -11.21
N LEU A 53 -67.94 36.37 -12.29
CA LEU A 53 -66.90 37.05 -13.07
C LEU A 53 -66.18 38.12 -12.25
N ASP A 54 -66.93 38.95 -11.52
CA ASP A 54 -66.37 40.01 -10.67
C ASP A 54 -65.49 39.42 -9.56
N ALA A 55 -65.93 38.33 -8.93
CA ALA A 55 -65.15 37.63 -7.91
C ALA A 55 -63.86 37.01 -8.50
N ALA A 56 -63.94 36.38 -9.67
CA ALA A 56 -62.77 35.81 -10.34
C ALA A 56 -61.77 36.89 -10.78
N GLN A 57 -62.26 38.05 -11.25
CA GLN A 57 -61.41 39.18 -11.65
C GLN A 57 -60.71 39.81 -10.44
N ALA A 58 -61.41 39.93 -9.30
CA ALA A 58 -60.82 40.40 -8.05
C ALA A 58 -59.72 39.43 -7.57
N ALA A 59 -60.00 38.13 -7.56
CA ALA A 59 -59.02 37.12 -7.17
C ALA A 59 -57.79 37.09 -8.10
N LEU A 60 -57.98 37.27 -9.40
CA LEU A 60 -56.88 37.35 -10.36
C LEU A 60 -56.00 38.59 -10.11
N THR A 61 -56.63 39.73 -9.81
CA THR A 61 -55.92 40.98 -9.54
C THR A 61 -55.08 40.85 -8.26
N GLU A 62 -55.67 40.32 -7.18
CA GLU A 62 -54.96 40.07 -5.93
C GLU A 62 -53.78 39.10 -6.14
N TRP A 63 -54.00 38.02 -6.89
CA TRP A 63 -52.92 37.08 -7.21
C TRP A 63 -51.80 37.74 -8.04
N GLN A 64 -52.14 38.59 -9.01
CA GLN A 64 -51.16 39.33 -9.81
C GLN A 64 -50.33 40.31 -8.97
N GLU A 65 -50.94 40.98 -8.00
CA GLU A 65 -50.24 41.87 -7.07
C GLU A 65 -49.27 41.11 -6.16
N GLN A 66 -49.71 39.97 -5.60
CA GLN A 66 -48.86 39.10 -4.79
C GLN A 66 -47.71 38.52 -5.62
N TRP A 67 -48.02 38.06 -6.84
CA TRP A 67 -47.04 37.52 -7.76
C TRP A 67 -45.97 38.55 -8.15
N ALA A 68 -46.39 39.79 -8.47
CA ALA A 68 -45.50 40.90 -8.77
C ALA A 68 -44.48 41.16 -7.65
N ALA A 69 -44.93 41.13 -6.39
CA ALA A 69 -44.04 41.30 -5.23
C ALA A 69 -43.01 40.16 -5.12
N VAL A 70 -43.45 38.91 -5.33
CA VAL A 70 -42.56 37.74 -5.30
C VAL A 70 -41.56 37.78 -6.45
N ALA A 71 -42.01 38.01 -7.68
CA ALA A 71 -41.16 38.10 -8.87
C ALA A 71 -40.10 39.20 -8.71
N ALA A 72 -40.48 40.38 -8.22
CA ALA A 72 -39.55 41.46 -7.93
C ALA A 72 -38.52 41.09 -6.84
N GLY A 73 -38.91 40.32 -5.83
CA GLY A 73 -38.02 39.82 -4.78
C GLY A 73 -36.88 38.94 -5.31
N VAL A 74 -37.09 38.24 -6.43
CA VAL A 74 -36.05 37.44 -7.13
C VAL A 74 -35.34 38.24 -8.25
N GLY A 75 -35.67 39.52 -8.40
CA GLY A 75 -35.13 40.41 -9.41
C GLY A 75 -35.70 40.19 -10.83
N CYS A 76 -36.89 39.59 -10.93
CA CYS A 76 -37.65 39.50 -12.18
C CYS A 76 -38.58 40.70 -12.35
N ASP A 77 -39.05 40.90 -13.58
CA ASP A 77 -40.11 41.88 -13.86
C ASP A 77 -41.41 41.49 -13.12
N PRO A 78 -42.19 42.45 -12.59
CA PRO A 78 -43.48 42.17 -11.95
C PRO A 78 -44.49 41.39 -12.81
N SER A 79 -44.38 41.50 -14.14
CA SER A 79 -45.21 40.77 -15.10
C SER A 79 -44.59 39.46 -15.58
N ALA A 80 -43.42 39.08 -15.05
CA ALA A 80 -42.72 37.86 -15.45
C ALA A 80 -43.59 36.63 -15.23
N THR A 81 -43.52 35.70 -16.17
CA THR A 81 -44.22 34.42 -16.06
C THR A 81 -43.60 33.54 -14.97
N THR A 82 -44.37 32.57 -14.49
CA THR A 82 -43.87 31.56 -13.55
C THR A 82 -42.64 30.81 -14.08
N VAL A 83 -42.60 30.56 -15.40
CA VAL A 83 -41.48 29.91 -16.07
C VAL A 83 -40.22 30.77 -16.04
N GLU A 84 -40.34 32.08 -16.28
CA GLU A 84 -39.20 33.01 -16.23
C GLU A 84 -38.64 33.15 -14.81
N VAL A 85 -39.51 33.27 -13.80
CA VAL A 85 -39.09 33.32 -12.39
C VAL A 85 -38.40 32.00 -12.00
N GLN A 86 -38.93 30.86 -12.40
CA GLN A 86 -38.31 29.55 -12.14
C GLN A 86 -36.93 29.44 -12.80
N ALA A 87 -36.79 29.90 -14.05
CA ALA A 87 -35.50 29.91 -14.74
C ALA A 87 -34.48 30.84 -14.05
N ARG A 88 -34.94 31.97 -13.50
CA ARG A 88 -34.12 32.89 -12.72
C ARG A 88 -33.63 32.25 -11.42
N ILE A 89 -34.52 31.59 -10.67
CA ILE A 89 -34.16 30.85 -9.45
C ILE A 89 -33.11 29.79 -9.76
N GLY A 90 -33.33 28.95 -10.79
CA GLY A 90 -32.34 27.94 -11.18
C GLY A 90 -30.99 28.52 -11.58
N SER A 91 -30.98 29.72 -12.18
CA SER A 91 -29.73 30.45 -12.49
C SER A 91 -29.02 30.94 -11.22
N LEU A 92 -29.76 31.39 -10.21
CA LEU A 92 -29.21 31.78 -8.92
C LEU A 92 -28.64 30.58 -8.16
N ASP A 93 -29.35 29.44 -8.16
CA ASP A 93 -28.87 28.20 -7.55
C ASP A 93 -27.54 27.75 -8.17
N THR A 94 -27.45 27.80 -9.50
CA THR A 94 -26.21 27.48 -10.23
C THR A 94 -25.08 28.45 -9.87
N LEU A 95 -25.39 29.74 -9.74
CA LEU A 95 -24.42 30.76 -9.33
C LEU A 95 -23.89 30.50 -7.92
N PHE A 96 -24.78 30.21 -6.95
CA PHE A 96 -24.38 29.91 -5.59
C PHE A 96 -23.55 28.62 -5.51
N ALA A 97 -23.94 27.57 -6.23
CA ALA A 97 -23.14 26.35 -6.32
C ALA A 97 -21.73 26.62 -6.86
N THR A 98 -21.62 27.44 -7.92
CA THR A 98 -20.32 27.82 -8.49
C THR A 98 -19.50 28.68 -7.53
N HIS A 99 -20.16 29.56 -6.75
CA HIS A 99 -19.50 30.36 -5.73
C HIS A 99 -18.90 29.50 -4.61
N ASP A 100 -19.64 28.50 -4.15
CA ASP A 100 -19.17 27.56 -3.13
C ASP A 100 -17.98 26.73 -3.65
N GLU A 101 -18.04 26.24 -4.89
CA GLU A 101 -16.93 25.53 -5.54
C GLU A 101 -15.67 26.41 -5.62
N LEU A 102 -15.81 27.70 -5.95
CA LEU A 102 -14.69 28.64 -5.98
C LEU A 102 -14.06 28.80 -4.59
N SER A 103 -14.87 28.93 -3.54
CA SER A 103 -14.41 29.04 -2.15
C SER A 103 -13.60 27.80 -1.72
N GLU A 104 -14.07 26.60 -2.08
CA GLU A 104 -13.36 25.35 -1.82
C GLU A 104 -12.00 25.30 -2.56
N LEU A 105 -11.98 25.73 -3.82
CA LEU A 105 -10.75 25.80 -4.62
C LEU A 105 -9.76 26.82 -4.03
N GLU A 106 -10.21 27.99 -3.61
CA GLU A 106 -9.38 29.00 -2.95
C GLU A 106 -8.75 28.47 -1.66
N SER A 107 -9.55 27.81 -0.81
CA SER A 107 -9.08 27.15 0.40
C SER A 107 -8.01 26.09 0.09
N ARG A 108 -8.25 25.26 -0.93
CA ARG A 108 -7.30 24.23 -1.37
C ARG A 108 -5.99 24.84 -1.88
N ILE A 109 -6.06 25.91 -2.67
CA ILE A 109 -4.89 26.63 -3.19
C ILE A 109 -4.09 27.23 -2.03
N ALA A 110 -4.76 27.86 -1.06
CA ALA A 110 -4.12 28.41 0.13
C ALA A 110 -3.38 27.30 0.92
N GLY A 111 -4.03 26.15 1.13
CA GLY A 111 -3.42 25.00 1.80
C GLY A 111 -2.22 24.42 1.04
N ILE A 112 -2.26 24.38 -0.30
CA ILE A 112 -1.11 23.96 -1.12
C ILE A 112 0.06 24.93 -0.97
N ARG A 113 -0.22 26.25 -1.01
CA ARG A 113 0.81 27.28 -0.86
C ARG A 113 1.48 27.22 0.51
N ASP A 114 0.71 27.02 1.59
CA ASP A 114 1.26 26.88 2.94
C ASP A 114 2.15 25.64 3.06
N ARG A 115 1.70 24.49 2.54
CA ARG A 115 2.51 23.26 2.53
C ARG A 115 3.78 23.41 1.69
N ALA A 116 3.70 24.06 0.53
CA ALA A 116 4.87 24.31 -0.31
C ALA A 116 5.88 25.22 0.39
N LYS A 117 5.41 26.25 1.10
CA LYS A 117 6.26 27.13 1.90
C LYS A 117 6.93 26.38 3.04
N ARG A 118 6.17 25.61 3.83
CA ARG A 118 6.74 24.81 4.93
C ARG A 118 7.79 23.82 4.42
N PHE A 119 7.50 23.12 3.33
CA PHE A 119 8.47 22.24 2.69
C PHE A 119 9.76 22.99 2.30
N ALA A 120 9.64 24.17 1.69
CA ALA A 120 10.78 24.99 1.33
C ALA A 120 11.61 25.43 2.57
N ASP A 121 10.94 25.85 3.63
CA ASP A 121 11.56 26.28 4.88
C ASP A 121 12.29 25.10 5.56
N ASP A 122 11.65 23.93 5.63
CA ASP A 122 12.22 22.70 6.22
C ASP A 122 13.46 22.23 5.46
N VAL A 123 13.40 22.21 4.12
CA VAL A 123 14.55 21.83 3.29
C VAL A 123 15.67 22.84 3.44
N THR A 124 15.36 24.13 3.45
CA THR A 124 16.38 25.18 3.63
C THR A 124 17.08 25.05 4.98
N ALA A 125 16.33 24.73 6.04
CA ALA A 125 16.90 24.45 7.36
C ALA A 125 17.81 23.21 7.34
N ALA A 126 17.38 22.12 6.69
CA ALA A 126 18.18 20.91 6.55
C ALA A 126 19.48 21.16 5.76
N VAL A 127 19.38 21.82 4.60
CA VAL A 127 20.52 22.22 3.77
C VAL A 127 21.52 23.05 4.58
N SER A 128 21.03 24.05 5.33
CA SER A 128 21.88 24.90 6.17
C SER A 128 22.61 24.12 7.27
N ALA A 129 22.03 23.04 7.77
CA ALA A 129 22.60 22.24 8.84
C ALA A 129 23.64 21.22 8.35
N VAL A 130 23.42 20.57 7.20
CA VAL A 130 24.23 19.40 6.79
C VAL A 130 24.85 19.48 5.39
N ALA A 131 24.42 20.41 4.53
CA ALA A 131 24.86 20.46 3.13
C ALA A 131 24.86 21.90 2.60
N GLN A 132 25.73 22.75 3.16
CA GLN A 132 25.80 24.18 2.79
C GLN A 132 26.11 24.41 1.31
N ASP A 133 26.69 23.42 0.61
CA ASP A 133 26.92 23.44 -0.83
C ASP A 133 25.64 23.43 -1.67
N LEU A 134 24.51 23.02 -1.08
CA LEU A 134 23.17 23.08 -1.70
C LEU A 134 22.43 24.38 -1.37
N ALA A 135 23.04 25.29 -0.62
CA ALA A 135 22.40 26.55 -0.24
C ALA A 135 22.05 27.40 -1.47
N GLY A 136 20.82 27.91 -1.50
CA GLY A 136 20.31 28.72 -2.60
C GLY A 136 19.78 27.95 -3.81
N GLN A 137 19.82 26.61 -3.78
CA GLN A 137 19.12 25.79 -4.78
C GLN A 137 17.61 25.75 -4.51
N ASP A 138 16.84 25.33 -5.52
CA ASP A 138 15.41 25.06 -5.35
C ASP A 138 15.21 23.93 -4.31
N PRO A 139 14.32 24.11 -3.30
CA PRO A 139 14.04 23.12 -2.28
C PRO A 139 13.72 21.71 -2.81
N ALA A 140 13.01 21.59 -3.93
CA ALA A 140 12.64 20.27 -4.45
C ALA A 140 13.87 19.42 -4.86
N PRO A 141 14.75 19.87 -5.77
CA PRO A 141 15.96 19.12 -6.10
C PRO A 141 16.94 19.01 -4.93
N ALA A 142 17.03 20.03 -4.05
CA ALA A 142 17.89 19.95 -2.87
C ALA A 142 17.45 18.82 -1.91
N ALA A 143 16.14 18.63 -1.71
CA ALA A 143 15.62 17.54 -0.89
C ALA A 143 15.94 16.16 -1.47
N VAL A 144 15.87 16.01 -2.80
CA VAL A 144 16.22 14.76 -3.50
C VAL A 144 17.70 14.45 -3.29
N GLU A 145 18.58 15.42 -3.54
CA GLU A 145 20.03 15.23 -3.35
C GLU A 145 20.38 14.92 -1.88
N LEU A 146 19.72 15.59 -0.92
CA LEU A 146 19.89 15.28 0.50
C LEU A 146 19.51 13.82 0.82
N ASN A 147 18.41 13.32 0.27
CA ASN A 147 17.97 11.94 0.47
C ASN A 147 18.95 10.93 -0.16
N ASP A 148 19.46 11.23 -1.35
CA ASP A 148 20.46 10.40 -2.02
C ASP A 148 21.79 10.36 -1.23
N ARG A 149 22.22 11.51 -0.69
CA ARG A 149 23.38 11.57 0.23
C ARG A 149 23.15 10.77 1.50
N LEU A 150 21.97 10.88 2.11
CA LEU A 150 21.63 10.11 3.31
C LEU A 150 21.63 8.60 3.04
N SER A 151 21.12 8.18 1.89
CA SER A 151 21.10 6.77 1.48
C SER A 151 22.52 6.23 1.30
N ARG A 152 23.39 6.95 0.56
CA ARG A 152 24.80 6.60 0.41
C ARG A 152 25.53 6.55 1.75
N ALA A 153 25.32 7.53 2.63
CA ALA A 153 25.94 7.55 3.95
C ALA A 153 25.54 6.34 4.82
N ARG A 154 24.30 5.86 4.71
CA ARG A 154 23.83 4.65 5.40
C ARG A 154 24.47 3.37 4.86
N GLU A 155 24.61 3.28 3.53
CA GLU A 155 25.32 2.16 2.88
C GLU A 155 26.79 2.13 3.28
N ASP A 156 27.47 3.28 3.25
CA ASP A 156 28.87 3.42 3.66
C ASP A 156 29.06 3.08 5.15
N ALA A 157 28.15 3.50 6.02
CA ALA A 157 28.19 3.15 7.44
C ALA A 157 28.09 1.62 7.65
N THR A 158 27.15 0.98 6.96
CA THR A 158 26.97 -0.48 7.01
C THR A 158 28.22 -1.21 6.50
N ARG A 159 28.80 -0.72 5.39
CA ARG A 159 30.03 -1.27 4.83
C ARG A 159 31.22 -1.11 5.78
N LEU A 160 31.34 0.05 6.42
CA LEU A 160 32.40 0.32 7.39
C LEU A 160 32.31 -0.63 8.59
N ASP A 161 31.11 -0.88 9.10
CA ASP A 161 30.91 -1.80 10.21
C ASP A 161 31.29 -3.24 9.83
N GLY A 162 30.93 -3.69 8.62
CA GLY A 162 31.38 -4.98 8.11
C GLY A 162 32.89 -5.09 7.90
N LEU A 163 33.55 -4.01 7.43
CA LEU A 163 35.02 -3.97 7.31
C LEU A 163 35.71 -4.01 8.67
N ARG A 164 35.15 -3.35 9.69
CA ARG A 164 35.66 -3.40 11.07
C ARG A 164 35.55 -4.80 11.67
N GLU A 165 34.46 -5.50 11.42
CA GLU A 165 34.32 -6.91 11.84
C GLU A 165 35.38 -7.80 11.19
N GLN A 166 35.59 -7.64 9.88
CA GLN A 166 36.65 -8.36 9.15
C GLN A 166 38.05 -8.04 9.67
N GLU A 167 38.33 -6.79 10.03
CA GLU A 167 39.61 -6.38 10.62
C GLU A 167 39.86 -7.08 11.96
N VAL A 168 38.84 -7.14 12.81
CA VAL A 168 38.91 -7.83 14.10
C VAL A 168 39.18 -9.32 13.90
N ASP A 169 38.42 -9.98 13.02
CA ASP A 169 38.57 -11.41 12.74
C ASP A 169 39.95 -11.74 12.15
N ALA A 170 40.42 -10.93 11.19
CA ALA A 170 41.74 -11.08 10.58
C ALA A 170 42.87 -10.90 11.61
N THR A 171 42.74 -9.92 12.51
CA THR A 171 43.73 -9.66 13.57
C THR A 171 43.78 -10.81 14.57
N GLN A 172 42.62 -11.32 14.99
CA GLN A 172 42.55 -12.50 15.86
C GLN A 172 43.12 -13.75 15.19
N GLY A 173 42.82 -13.94 13.90
CA GLY A 173 43.38 -15.03 13.09
C GLY A 173 44.91 -14.96 13.01
N LEU A 174 45.46 -13.77 12.77
CA LEU A 174 46.90 -13.53 12.73
C LEU A 174 47.57 -13.86 14.08
N GLN A 175 46.99 -13.39 15.20
CA GLN A 175 47.51 -13.69 16.53
C GLN A 175 47.51 -15.19 16.84
N LYS A 176 46.43 -15.90 16.49
CA LYS A 176 46.34 -17.36 16.64
C LYS A 176 47.41 -18.07 15.81
N ALA A 177 47.57 -17.68 14.55
CA ALA A 177 48.58 -18.28 13.66
C ALA A 177 50.01 -18.02 14.17
N GLN A 178 50.29 -16.81 14.68
CA GLN A 178 51.58 -16.47 15.29
C GLN A 178 51.87 -17.33 16.52
N SER A 179 50.90 -17.47 17.43
CA SER A 179 51.05 -18.32 18.62
C SER A 179 51.26 -19.79 18.26
N VAL A 180 50.55 -20.31 17.25
CA VAL A 180 50.74 -21.69 16.75
C VAL A 180 52.13 -21.85 16.16
N ARG A 181 52.61 -20.88 15.36
CA ARG A 181 53.95 -20.90 14.78
C ARG A 181 55.01 -20.92 15.87
N GLU A 182 54.95 -20.01 16.84
CA GLU A 182 55.91 -19.93 17.95
C GLU A 182 55.95 -21.22 18.77
N ASN A 183 54.79 -21.80 19.09
CA ASN A 183 54.71 -23.07 19.82
C ASN A 183 55.29 -24.23 18.99
N THR A 184 54.97 -24.29 17.69
CA THR A 184 55.49 -25.33 16.80
C THR A 184 57.00 -25.21 16.62
N GLU A 185 57.53 -23.99 16.44
CA GLU A 185 58.97 -23.72 16.37
C GLU A 185 59.69 -24.09 17.68
N ALA A 186 59.11 -23.79 18.84
CA ALA A 186 59.65 -24.21 20.13
C ALA A 186 59.72 -25.73 20.25
N ARG A 187 58.62 -26.42 19.91
CA ARG A 187 58.57 -27.89 19.92
C ARG A 187 59.56 -28.52 18.95
N LEU A 188 59.73 -27.93 17.76
CA LEU A 188 60.73 -28.39 16.78
C LEU A 188 62.15 -28.22 17.31
N LYS A 189 62.46 -27.11 17.99
CA LYS A 189 63.77 -26.91 18.65
C LYS A 189 64.01 -27.96 19.74
N ASP A 190 63.02 -28.26 20.56
CA ASP A 190 63.13 -29.28 21.61
C ASP A 190 63.39 -30.67 21.00
N LEU A 191 62.70 -31.02 19.91
CA LEU A 191 62.93 -32.28 19.19
C LEU A 191 64.33 -32.35 18.57
N CYS A 192 64.82 -31.27 17.96
CA CYS A 192 66.18 -31.22 17.43
C CYS A 192 67.23 -31.40 18.53
N ALA A 193 67.02 -30.76 19.69
CA ALA A 193 67.91 -30.89 20.85
C ALA A 193 67.93 -32.33 21.39
N LEU A 194 66.77 -32.99 21.51
CA LEU A 194 66.66 -34.39 21.93
C LEU A 194 67.32 -35.35 20.94
N ALA A 195 67.19 -35.10 19.64
CA ALA A 195 67.80 -35.90 18.60
C ALA A 195 69.32 -35.64 18.44
N GLY A 196 69.87 -34.61 19.09
CA GLY A 196 71.26 -34.20 18.95
C GLY A 196 71.60 -33.62 17.57
N VAL A 197 70.61 -33.02 16.90
CA VAL A 197 70.71 -32.52 15.53
C VAL A 197 70.69 -30.99 15.50
N ALA A 198 71.45 -30.39 14.59
CA ALA A 198 71.60 -28.93 14.49
C ALA A 198 70.38 -28.22 13.86
N GLY A 199 69.56 -28.93 13.05
CA GLY A 199 68.38 -28.34 12.44
C GLY A 199 67.28 -29.34 12.04
N ILE A 200 66.11 -28.79 11.70
CA ILE A 200 64.91 -29.54 11.32
C ILE A 200 65.16 -30.45 10.11
N VAL A 201 66.01 -30.04 9.17
CA VAL A 201 66.28 -30.79 7.94
C VAL A 201 66.91 -32.16 8.24
N ASP A 202 67.78 -32.23 9.26
CA ASP A 202 68.45 -33.50 9.61
C ASP A 202 67.66 -34.31 10.65
N LEU A 203 66.49 -33.83 11.08
CA LEU A 203 65.59 -34.57 11.98
C LEU A 203 65.00 -35.81 11.29
N ALA A 204 64.68 -35.72 9.99
CA ALA A 204 64.22 -36.85 9.20
C ALA A 204 65.28 -37.96 9.11
N ASP A 205 66.54 -37.58 8.91
CA ASP A 205 67.66 -38.53 8.88
C ASP A 205 67.94 -39.12 10.28
N ALA A 206 67.71 -38.36 11.35
CA ALA A 206 67.78 -38.88 12.72
C ALA A 206 66.65 -39.87 13.03
N GLU A 207 65.42 -39.61 12.57
CA GLU A 207 64.30 -40.53 12.70
C GLU A 207 64.57 -41.84 11.95
N ALA A 208 65.06 -41.76 10.69
CA ALA A 208 65.43 -42.92 9.91
C ALA A 208 66.55 -43.74 10.57
N ARG A 209 67.56 -43.09 11.16
CA ARG A 209 68.62 -43.77 11.94
C ARG A 209 68.07 -44.44 13.19
N SER A 210 67.16 -43.78 13.91
CA SER A 210 66.52 -44.36 15.09
C SER A 210 65.66 -45.58 14.74
N GLU A 211 64.92 -45.53 13.63
CA GLU A 211 64.11 -46.65 13.15
C GLU A 211 64.99 -47.85 12.74
N GLN A 212 66.11 -47.58 12.05
CA GLN A 212 67.09 -48.61 11.70
C GLN A 212 67.73 -49.23 12.95
N PHE A 213 68.08 -48.41 13.94
CA PHE A 213 68.60 -48.89 15.22
C PHE A 213 67.57 -49.76 15.95
N GLY A 214 66.30 -49.35 15.98
CA GLY A 214 65.20 -50.13 16.56
C GLY A 214 65.06 -51.50 15.88
N LYS A 215 64.98 -51.53 14.55
CA LYS A 215 64.92 -52.79 13.78
C LYS A 215 66.13 -53.70 14.04
N ALA A 216 67.33 -53.12 14.11
CA ALA A 216 68.54 -53.87 14.43
C ALA A 216 68.50 -54.43 15.86
N ASN A 217 68.00 -53.66 16.83
CA ASN A 217 67.88 -54.10 18.22
C ASN A 217 66.80 -55.18 18.40
N ASP A 218 65.67 -55.06 17.71
CA ASP A 218 64.62 -56.09 17.70
C ASP A 218 65.14 -57.39 17.08
N ASN A 219 65.90 -57.29 15.98
CA ASN A 219 66.58 -58.45 15.39
C ASN A 219 67.58 -59.07 16.37
N LEU A 220 68.36 -58.24 17.08
CA LEU A 220 69.33 -58.70 18.07
C LEU A 220 68.64 -59.41 19.23
N ALA A 221 67.53 -58.86 19.74
CA ALA A 221 66.71 -59.48 20.78
C ALA A 221 66.09 -60.81 20.30
N SER A 222 65.61 -60.87 19.06
CA SER A 222 65.10 -62.11 18.46
C SER A 222 66.18 -63.18 18.34
N CYS A 223 67.38 -62.80 17.86
CA CYS A 223 68.53 -63.71 17.80
C CYS A 223 68.95 -64.19 19.19
N ASP A 224 68.96 -63.31 20.20
CA ASP A 224 69.28 -63.68 21.60
C ASP A 224 68.25 -64.66 22.17
N ASP A 225 66.96 -64.46 21.88
CA ASP A 225 65.90 -65.37 22.29
C ASP A 225 65.96 -66.71 21.55
N GLU A 226 66.32 -66.72 20.26
CA GLU A 226 66.59 -67.94 19.51
C GLU A 226 67.80 -68.70 20.06
N LEU A 227 68.89 -67.99 20.37
CA LEU A 227 70.08 -68.57 20.97
C LEU A 227 69.79 -69.14 22.37
N ARG A 228 68.96 -68.46 23.19
CA ARG A 228 68.48 -69.00 24.48
C ARG A 228 67.59 -70.23 24.35
N LYS A 229 66.82 -70.33 23.27
CA LYS A 229 65.98 -71.51 23.00
C LYS A 229 66.82 -72.71 22.55
N LEU A 230 67.91 -72.48 21.79
CA LEU A 230 68.80 -73.54 21.29
C LEU A 230 69.83 -73.98 22.33
N PHE A 231 70.38 -73.03 23.08
CA PHE A 231 71.33 -73.28 24.16
C PHE A 231 70.69 -72.73 25.43
N GLY A 232 70.29 -73.61 26.36
CA GLY A 232 69.72 -73.19 27.63
C GLY A 232 70.59 -72.10 28.28
N ALA A 233 69.99 -71.11 28.94
CA ALA A 233 70.64 -69.84 29.28
C ALA A 233 72.00 -69.95 30.03
N GLU A 234 72.25 -71.05 30.75
CA GLU A 234 73.55 -71.33 31.37
C GLU A 234 74.61 -71.87 30.39
N GLN A 235 74.21 -72.70 29.43
CA GLN A 235 75.10 -73.27 28.41
C GLN A 235 75.64 -72.17 27.48
N LEU A 236 74.81 -71.21 27.10
CA LEU A 236 75.22 -70.08 26.27
C LEU A 236 76.29 -69.21 26.97
N LYS A 237 76.16 -68.98 28.28
CA LYS A 237 77.16 -68.23 29.07
C LYS A 237 78.48 -68.98 29.21
N ALA A 238 78.43 -70.31 29.34
CA ALA A 238 79.63 -71.14 29.38
C ALA A 238 80.39 -71.08 28.05
N SER A 239 79.71 -71.19 26.91
CA SER A 239 80.32 -71.12 25.58
C SER A 239 80.93 -69.75 25.26
N ILE A 240 80.32 -68.65 25.70
CA ILE A 240 80.89 -67.30 25.55
C ILE A 240 82.17 -67.14 26.40
N ALA A 241 82.22 -67.72 27.59
CA ALA A 241 83.41 -67.70 28.43
C ALA A 241 84.55 -68.55 27.86
N GLU A 242 84.21 -69.64 27.18
CA GLU A 242 85.16 -70.51 26.48
C GLU A 242 85.72 -69.82 25.23
N ALA A 243 84.86 -69.20 24.41
CA ALA A 243 85.27 -68.45 23.22
C ALA A 243 86.18 -67.24 23.53
N LYS A 244 85.98 -66.55 24.67
CA LYS A 244 86.86 -65.43 25.10
C LYS A 244 88.24 -65.86 25.58
N ARG A 245 88.45 -67.16 25.87
CA ARG A 245 89.75 -67.72 26.24
C ARG A 245 90.52 -68.24 25.02
N CYS A 246 89.85 -68.41 23.89
CA CYS A 246 90.49 -68.76 22.62
C CYS A 246 91.10 -67.51 21.98
N ASN A 247 92.37 -67.58 21.62
CA ASN A 247 93.03 -66.56 20.82
C ASN A 247 92.48 -66.63 19.38
N PRO A 248 92.19 -65.51 18.68
CA PRO A 248 91.54 -65.56 17.36
C PRO A 248 92.33 -66.34 16.31
N GLU A 249 93.67 -66.37 16.44
CA GLU A 249 94.57 -67.12 15.54
C GLU A 249 94.45 -68.65 15.73
N ASP A 250 94.06 -69.13 16.91
CA ASP A 250 93.90 -70.58 17.16
C ASP A 250 92.60 -71.12 16.56
N LEU A 251 91.54 -70.29 16.48
CA LEU A 251 90.26 -70.67 15.89
C LEU A 251 90.30 -70.73 14.35
N GLU A 252 91.16 -69.93 13.69
CA GLU A 252 91.39 -70.09 12.25
C GLU A 252 92.15 -71.38 11.92
N ILE A 253 93.07 -71.82 12.78
CA ILE A 253 93.78 -73.08 12.62
C ILE A 253 92.82 -74.26 12.77
N GLU A 254 91.87 -74.22 13.72
CA GLU A 254 90.88 -75.29 13.91
C GLU A 254 89.82 -75.31 12.79
N ARG A 255 89.42 -74.15 12.28
CA ARG A 255 88.53 -74.05 11.11
C ARG A 255 89.20 -74.56 9.83
N ALA A 256 90.51 -74.33 9.66
CA ALA A 256 91.28 -74.87 8.52
C ALA A 256 91.46 -76.40 8.60
N LEU A 257 91.43 -76.99 9.81
CA LEU A 257 91.51 -78.43 10.02
C LEU A 257 90.16 -79.15 9.87
N LEU A 258 89.03 -78.46 10.05
CA LEU A 258 87.68 -79.01 9.86
C LEU A 258 87.11 -78.83 8.43
N GLN A 259 87.81 -78.12 7.54
CA GLN A 259 87.45 -77.97 6.12
C GLN A 259 88.35 -78.79 5.17
N ARG A 260 89.03 -79.81 5.68
CA ARG A 260 89.74 -80.83 4.90
C ARG A 260 89.08 -82.19 5.04
#